data_AF-A0A836BDA3-F1
#
_entry.id   AF-A0A836BDA3-F1
#
_cell.length_a   1.000
_cell.length_b   1.000
_cell.length_c   1.000
_cell.angle_alpha   90.00
_cell.angle_beta   90.00
_cell.angle_gamma   90.00
#
_symmetry.space_group_name_H-M   'P 1'
#
loop_
_entity.id
_entity.type
_entity.pdbx_description
1 polymer ?
#
loop_
_entity_poly.entity_id
_entity_poly.type
_entity_poly.pdbx_seq_one_letter_code
_entity_poly.pdbx_strand_id
1 'polypeptide(L)' 'MPIVLRVAFKPASSISKTQSTVDIKTNKLTTLKIEGRHDPCVVPRAPPVVDSLVSLVLADHALQGGFIKPVL' A
#
# COMPACT_ATOMS: atom_id res chain seq x y z
N MET A 1 0.04 -24.61 11.84
CA MET A 1 -0.93 -23.55 12.20
C MET A 1 -0.99 -22.53 11.07
N PRO A 2 -2.13 -21.89 10.79
CA PRO A 2 -2.21 -20.84 9.77
C PRO A 2 -1.41 -19.60 10.19
N ILE A 3 -0.84 -18.89 9.21
CA ILE A 3 -0.24 -17.57 9.42
C ILE A 3 -1.38 -16.55 9.48
N VAL A 4 -1.46 -15.78 10.57
CA VAL A 4 -2.49 -14.76 10.77
C VAL A 4 -1.84 -13.38 10.79
N LEU A 5 -2.30 -12.50 9.90
CA LEU A 5 -1.77 -11.15 9.73
C LEU A 5 -2.87 -10.11 9.97
N ARG A 6 -2.51 -8.98 10.58
CA ARG A 6 -3.35 -7.79 10.69
C ARG A 6 -2.57 -6.60 10.17
N VAL A 7 -3.13 -5.89 9.20
CA VAL A 7 -2.47 -4.79 8.51
C VAL A 7 -3.27 -3.52 8.72
N ALA A 8 -2.62 -2.48 9.25
CA ALA A 8 -3.23 -1.16 9.42
C ALA A 8 -2.97 -0.29 8.19
N PHE A 9 -4.03 0.32 7.67
CA PHE A 9 -3.95 1.30 6.59
C PHE A 9 -4.28 2.68 7.13
N LYS A 10 -3.43 3.66 6.84
CA LYS A 10 -3.77 5.05 7.10
C LYS A 10 -4.94 5.49 6.19
N PRO A 11 -5.67 6.56 6.55
CA PRO A 11 -6.64 7.17 5.65
C PRO A 11 -6.02 7.61 4.32
N ALA A 12 -6.85 7.72 3.27
CA ALA A 12 -6.42 8.22 1.97
C ALA A 12 -5.81 9.63 2.12
N SER A 13 -4.63 9.84 1.51
CA SER A 13 -3.94 11.13 1.58
C SER A 13 -4.67 12.21 0.78
N SER A 14 -5.32 11.82 -0.33
CA SER A 14 -6.08 12.72 -1.17
C SER A 14 -7.54 12.77 -0.71
N ILE A 15 -7.98 13.97 -0.35
CA ILE A 15 -9.36 14.26 0.04
C ILE A 15 -9.75 15.61 -0.55
N SER A 16 -11.05 15.85 -0.70
CA SER A 16 -11.58 17.07 -1.33
C SER A 16 -11.34 18.36 -0.54
N LYS A 17 -10.84 18.27 0.70
CA LYS A 17 -10.51 19.44 1.53
C LYS A 17 -9.20 20.07 1.06
N THR A 18 -9.12 21.40 1.11
CA THR A 18 -7.87 22.13 0.96
C THR A 18 -6.93 21.81 2.12
N GLN A 19 -5.66 21.55 1.84
CA GLN A 19 -4.65 21.14 2.81
C GLN A 19 -3.39 22.02 2.68
N SER A 20 -2.73 22.31 3.80
CA SER A 20 -1.42 22.99 3.79
C SER A 20 -0.31 21.99 3.47
N THR A 21 0.62 22.41 2.62
CA THR A 21 1.79 21.61 2.24
C THR A 21 2.97 22.52 1.87
N VAL A 22 4.06 21.95 1.39
CA VAL A 22 5.24 22.68 0.91
C VAL A 22 5.46 22.38 -0.58
N ASP A 23 5.68 23.43 -1.36
CA ASP A 23 6.09 23.28 -2.76
C ASP A 23 7.58 22.90 -2.82
N ILE A 24 7.89 21.78 -3.47
CA ILE A 24 9.24 21.19 -3.49
C ILE A 24 10.25 22.05 -4.29
N LYS A 25 9.78 22.84 -5.27
CA LYS A 25 10.68 23.68 -6.10
C LYS A 25 11.06 24.96 -5.40
N THR A 26 10.10 25.56 -4.68
CA THR A 26 10.27 26.87 -4.05
C THR A 26 10.59 26.77 -2.55
N ASN A 27 10.39 25.60 -1.93
CA ASN A 27 10.47 25.36 -0.49
C ASN A 27 9.60 26.30 0.35
N LYS A 28 8.48 26.77 -0.23
CA LYS A 28 7.54 27.67 0.45
C LYS A 28 6.25 26.94 0.81
N LEU A 29 5.63 27.39 1.91
CA LEU A 29 4.31 26.93 2.33
C LEU A 29 3.28 27.29 1.26
N THR A 30 2.43 26.33 0.91
CA THR A 30 1.36 26.51 -0.08
C THR A 30 0.11 25.73 0.33
N THR A 31 -1.00 25.97 -0.35
CA THR A 31 -2.24 25.23 -0.17
C THR A 31 -2.49 24.32 -1.37
N LEU A 32 -2.81 23.05 -1.12
CA LEU A 32 -3.16 22.06 -2.13
C LEU A 32 -4.64 21.71 -2.02
N LYS A 33 -5.35 21.81 -3.13
CA LYS A 33 -6.72 21.30 -3.27
C LYS A 33 -6.72 20.26 -4.39
N ILE A 34 -7.12 19.04 -4.06
CA ILE A 34 -7.12 17.93 -5.02
C ILE A 34 -8.56 17.68 -5.49
N GLU A 35 -8.80 17.95 -6.76
CA GLU A 35 -10.10 17.75 -7.40
C GLU A 35 -10.26 16.32 -7.91
N GLY A 36 -11.51 15.93 -8.21
CA GLY A 36 -11.84 14.58 -8.68
C GLY A 36 -12.36 13.63 -7.61
N ARG A 37 -12.50 12.34 -7.98
CA ARG A 37 -12.99 11.28 -7.08
C ARG A 37 -11.84 10.71 -6.26
N HIS A 38 -12.09 10.53 -4.96
CA HIS A 38 -11.15 9.96 -4.00
C HIS A 38 -11.77 8.75 -3.34
N ASP A 39 -10.94 7.77 -2.98
CA ASP A 39 -11.39 6.67 -2.13
C ASP A 39 -11.64 7.22 -0.71
N PRO A 40 -12.87 7.14 -0.17
CA PRO A 40 -13.12 7.56 1.21
C PRO A 40 -12.47 6.61 2.22
N CYS A 41 -12.23 5.36 1.81
CA CYS A 41 -11.52 4.34 2.57
C CYS A 41 -10.78 3.43 1.58
N VAL A 42 -9.46 3.28 1.77
CA VAL A 42 -8.62 2.43 0.90
C VAL A 42 -8.74 0.94 1.24
N VAL A 43 -9.24 0.62 2.44
CA VAL A 43 -9.26 -0.74 3.01
C VAL A 43 -10.04 -1.74 2.14
N PRO A 44 -11.19 -1.44 1.53
CA PRO A 44 -11.89 -2.43 0.69
C PRO A 44 -11.06 -2.93 -0.50
N ARG A 45 -10.09 -2.14 -0.97
CA ARG A 45 -9.19 -2.50 -2.08
C ARG A 45 -7.91 -3.17 -1.60
N ALA A 46 -7.62 -3.15 -0.30
CA ALA A 46 -6.37 -3.64 0.26
C ALA A 46 -6.22 -5.17 0.30
N PRO A 47 -7.24 -5.98 0.67
CA PRO A 47 -7.11 -7.44 0.77
C PRO A 47 -6.46 -8.11 -0.45
N PRO A 48 -6.89 -7.90 -1.71
CA PRO A 48 -6.26 -8.57 -2.85
C PRO A 48 -4.78 -8.21 -3.03
N VAL A 49 -4.38 -6.99 -2.66
CA VAL A 49 -2.97 -6.57 -2.69
C VAL A 49 -2.18 -7.25 -1.59
N VAL A 50 -2.71 -7.27 -0.36
CA VAL A 50 -2.07 -7.93 0.79
C VAL A 50 -1.90 -9.43 0.52
N ASP A 51 -2.93 -10.10 0.02
CA ASP A 51 -2.90 -11.54 -0.27
C ASP A 51 -1.87 -11.87 -1.35
N SER A 52 -1.76 -11.02 -2.38
CA SER A 52 -0.75 -11.16 -3.43
C SER A 52 0.67 -11.01 -2.87
N LEU A 53 0.91 -9.99 -2.04
CA LEU A 53 2.22 -9.77 -1.42
C LEU A 53 2.61 -10.89 -0.48
N VAL A 54 1.69 -11.37 0.35
CA VAL A 54 1.93 -12.52 1.24
C VAL A 54 2.25 -13.76 0.42
N SER A 55 1.53 -14.02 -0.67
CA SER A 55 1.79 -15.15 -1.55
C SER A 55 3.18 -15.08 -2.20
N LEU A 56 3.59 -13.90 -2.66
CA LEU A 56 4.92 -13.69 -3.24
C LEU A 56 6.04 -13.93 -2.22
N VAL A 57 5.88 -13.40 -1.00
CA VAL A 57 6.86 -13.58 0.08
C VAL A 57 6.96 -15.05 0.50
N LEU A 58 5.83 -15.75 0.61
CA LEU A 58 5.82 -17.17 0.92
C LEU A 58 6.45 -18.01 -0.19
N ALA A 59 6.22 -17.66 -1.46
CA ALA A 59 6.85 -18.33 -2.59
C ALA A 59 8.38 -18.13 -2.60
N ASP A 60 8.86 -16.91 -2.34
CA ASP A 60 10.30 -16.63 -2.23
C ASP A 60 10.95 -17.44 -1.09
N HIS A 61 10.33 -17.45 0.10
CA HIS A 61 10.81 -18.29 1.20
C HIS A 61 10.76 -19.79 0.87
N ALA A 62 9.75 -20.24 0.11
CA ALA A 62 9.66 -21.63 -0.32
C ALA A 62 10.76 -22.00 -1.31
N LEU A 63 11.17 -21.09 -2.20
CA LEU A 63 12.33 -21.27 -3.09
C LEU A 63 13.63 -21.33 -2.29
N GLN A 64 13.86 -20.36 -1.40
CA GLN A 64 15.08 -20.28 -0.57
C GLN A 64 15.21 -21.50 0.37
N GLY A 65 14.09 -21.96 0.93
CA GLY A 65 14.04 -23.14 1.78
C GLY A 65 14.09 -24.48 1.03
N GLY A 66 14.13 -24.48 -0.30
CA GLY A 66 14.15 -25.70 -1.12
C GLY A 66 12.82 -26.47 -1.14
N PHE A 67 11.73 -25.86 -0.67
CA PHE A 67 10.38 -26.42 -0.72
C PHE A 67 9.80 -26.40 -2.14
N ILE A 68 10.18 -25.39 -2.94
CA ILE A 68 9.97 -25.37 -4.38
C ILE A 68 11.30 -25.69 -5.04
N LYS A 69 11.36 -26.83 -5.73
CA LYS A 69 12.60 -27.26 -6.41
C LYS A 69 12.84 -26.39 -7.65
N PRO A 70 14.10 -25.98 -7.92
CA PRO A 70 14.48 -25.46 -9.22
C PRO A 70 14.14 -26.47 -10.31
N VAL A 71 13.71 -25.97 -11.47
CA VAL A 71 13.37 -26.82 -12.64
C VAL A 71 14.61 -27.15 -13.48
N LEU A 72 15.79 -26.68 -13.06
CA LEU A 72 17.09 -26.91 -13.71
C LEU A 72 17.93 -27.90 -12.91
#